data_AF-A0A093YQC1-F1
#
_entry.id   AF-A0A093YQC1-F1
#
_cell.length_a   1.000
_cell.length_b   1.000
_cell.length_c   1.000
_cell.angle_alpha   90.00
_cell.angle_beta   90.00
_cell.angle_gamma   90.00
#
_symmetry.space_group_name_H-M   'P 1'
#
loop_
_entity.id
_entity.type
_entity.pdbx_description
1 polymer ?
#
loop_
_entity_poly.entity_id
_entity_poly.type
_entity_poly.pdbx_seq_one_letter_code
_entity_poly.pdbx_strand_id
1 'polypeptide(L)'
;MGGRTPTLPNHQQTWAPETSSSYITKAFVLAQYGQRDGYPDGQGFTILVFLQTPLNIERLKAGLAHIYIATEEELGSIHAKLDKAERTDRQAAEEAGNVMAASYFPRGDALARIYPLSRDTGAKILEIVAQATAEKRVPVELDEEFVHDILSCEWAYVVDIDAELLEVNCSVEPEYDGTSERFEGVHGAEKGMVPSLIRTLTFSDLATLSKSEFIRAHEPES
;
A
#
# COMPACT_ATOMS: atom_id res chain seq x y z
N MET A 1 -10.04 -67.29 -19.10
CA MET A 1 -9.86 -66.44 -20.30
C MET A 1 -10.74 -65.22 -20.08
N GLY A 2 -10.21 -64.14 -19.53
CA GLY A 2 -9.54 -63.09 -20.31
C GLY A 2 -10.64 -62.26 -20.96
N GLY A 3 -11.17 -61.20 -20.37
CA GLY A 3 -10.47 -60.09 -19.73
C GLY A 3 -10.55 -58.90 -20.68
N ARG A 4 -11.34 -57.89 -20.32
CA ARG A 4 -11.12 -56.46 -20.59
C ARG A 4 -12.28 -55.65 -20.01
N THR A 5 -12.04 -55.17 -18.80
CA THR A 5 -12.68 -54.01 -18.18
C THR A 5 -12.56 -52.81 -19.13
N PRO A 6 -13.62 -52.01 -19.34
CA PRO A 6 -13.49 -50.74 -20.05
C PRO A 6 -12.75 -49.76 -19.13
N THR A 7 -11.49 -49.50 -19.43
CA THR A 7 -10.73 -48.39 -18.85
C THR A 7 -11.31 -47.09 -19.36
N LEU A 8 -12.01 -46.37 -18.47
CA LEU A 8 -12.30 -44.96 -18.65
C LEU A 8 -10.96 -44.21 -18.81
N PRO A 9 -10.81 -43.32 -19.79
CA PRO A 9 -9.61 -42.51 -19.89
C PRO A 9 -9.52 -41.65 -18.64
N ASN A 10 -8.47 -41.91 -17.87
CA ASN A 10 -8.04 -41.16 -16.71
C ASN A 10 -7.54 -39.78 -17.18
N HIS A 11 -8.47 -38.88 -17.49
CA HIS A 11 -8.18 -37.46 -17.43
C HIS A 11 -8.49 -37.00 -16.01
N GLN A 12 -7.56 -37.30 -15.09
CA GLN A 12 -7.25 -36.32 -14.05
C GLN A 12 -6.83 -35.07 -14.81
N GLN A 13 -7.82 -34.21 -15.08
CA GLN A 13 -7.56 -32.83 -15.38
C GLN A 13 -7.02 -32.28 -14.05
N THR A 14 -5.71 -32.36 -13.89
CA THR A 14 -5.00 -31.54 -12.92
C THR A 14 -5.27 -30.11 -13.35
N TRP A 15 -6.31 -29.50 -12.78
CA TRP A 15 -6.42 -28.06 -12.74
C TRP A 15 -5.25 -27.62 -11.87
N ALA A 16 -4.12 -27.34 -12.50
CA ALA A 16 -3.18 -26.40 -11.95
C ALA A 16 -3.90 -25.05 -12.01
N PRO A 17 -4.20 -24.38 -10.88
CA PRO A 17 -4.44 -22.96 -10.93
C PRO A 17 -3.07 -22.31 -11.18
N GLU A 18 -2.64 -22.31 -12.44
CA GLU A 18 -1.61 -21.39 -12.87
C GLU A 18 -2.17 -19.97 -12.77
N THR A 19 -1.34 -19.12 -12.18
CA THR A 19 -1.48 -17.66 -12.03
C THR A 19 -2.32 -17.19 -10.85
N SER A 20 -1.65 -17.30 -9.70
CA SER A 20 -1.88 -16.62 -8.45
C SER A 20 -2.16 -15.12 -8.61
N SER A 21 -3.21 -14.67 -7.94
CA SER A 21 -3.64 -13.29 -7.81
C SER A 21 -2.86 -12.62 -6.67
N SER A 22 -2.06 -11.61 -7.02
CA SER A 22 -1.60 -10.39 -6.29
C SER A 22 -1.51 -9.34 -7.38
N TYR A 23 -1.84 -8.08 -7.12
CA TYR A 23 -1.22 -7.01 -7.90
C TYR A 23 0.20 -6.79 -7.41
N ILE A 24 1.05 -7.70 -7.87
CA ILE A 24 2.03 -7.32 -8.87
C ILE A 24 1.22 -7.14 -10.16
N THR A 25 0.73 -5.93 -10.45
CA THR A 25 0.65 -5.61 -11.89
C THR A 25 2.09 -5.65 -12.37
N LYS A 26 2.35 -5.72 -13.67
CA LYS A 26 3.72 -5.44 -14.13
C LYS A 26 4.26 -4.06 -13.65
N ALA A 27 3.44 -3.20 -13.01
CA ALA A 27 3.74 -1.83 -12.62
C ALA A 27 3.83 -1.54 -11.10
N PHE A 28 3.10 -2.20 -10.19
CA PHE A 28 3.11 -1.88 -8.75
C PHE A 28 3.25 -3.10 -7.84
N VAL A 29 4.04 -2.97 -6.77
CA VAL A 29 4.35 -4.06 -5.82
C VAL A 29 3.60 -3.91 -4.48
N LEU A 30 3.31 -2.67 -4.05
CA LEU A 30 2.62 -2.37 -2.80
C LEU A 30 1.99 -0.98 -2.86
N ALA A 31 0.76 -0.86 -2.39
CA ALA A 31 0.09 0.42 -2.16
C ALA A 31 -0.36 0.52 -0.69
N GLN A 32 -0.33 1.73 -0.12
CA GLN A 32 -0.79 1.99 1.23
C GLN A 32 -1.58 3.29 1.28
N TYR A 33 -2.84 3.19 1.70
CA TYR A 33 -3.63 4.36 2.02
C TYR A 33 -3.10 5.07 3.28
N GLY A 34 -3.03 6.39 3.22
CA GLY A 34 -2.76 7.25 4.37
C GLY A 34 -3.91 8.22 4.57
N GLN A 35 -4.63 8.11 5.68
CA GLN A 35 -5.81 8.94 5.93
C GLN A 35 -5.47 10.35 6.42
N ARG A 36 -4.24 10.55 6.91
CA ARG A 36 -3.80 11.80 7.51
C ARG A 36 -2.59 12.35 6.79
N ASP A 37 -2.63 13.67 6.59
CA ASP A 37 -1.47 14.48 6.24
C ASP A 37 -0.77 14.06 4.94
N GLY A 38 -1.55 13.67 3.91
CA GLY A 38 -1.04 13.20 2.61
C GLY A 38 -0.19 14.23 1.85
N TYR A 39 -0.19 15.48 2.28
CA TYR A 39 0.52 16.59 1.67
C TYR A 39 2.05 16.42 1.63
N PRO A 40 2.75 17.19 0.78
CA PRO A 40 4.22 17.17 0.70
C PRO A 40 4.94 17.46 2.03
N ASP A 41 4.35 18.25 2.93
CA ASP A 41 4.94 18.58 4.23
C ASP A 41 4.72 17.52 5.32
N GLY A 42 3.82 16.56 5.06
CA GLY A 42 3.44 15.42 5.90
C GLY A 42 3.99 14.08 5.41
N GLN A 43 3.15 13.28 4.76
CA GLN A 43 3.53 11.97 4.21
C GLN A 43 4.63 12.10 3.15
N GLY A 44 4.56 13.11 2.27
CA GLY A 44 5.60 13.35 1.27
C GLY A 44 6.98 13.61 1.90
N PHE A 45 7.02 14.37 3.00
CA PHE A 45 8.27 14.61 3.74
C PHE A 45 8.77 13.34 4.43
N THR A 46 7.87 12.49 4.93
CA THR A 46 8.23 11.19 5.49
C THR A 46 8.91 10.30 4.44
N ILE A 47 8.38 10.29 3.20
CA ILE A 47 8.98 9.58 2.07
C ILE A 47 10.34 10.19 1.70
N LEU A 48 10.44 11.52 1.62
CA LEU A 48 11.71 12.22 1.33
C LEU A 48 12.81 11.80 2.30
N VAL A 49 12.56 11.89 3.60
CA VAL A 49 13.55 11.52 4.65
C VAL A 49 13.94 10.06 4.53
N PHE A 50 12.98 9.17 4.23
CA PHE A 50 13.26 7.76 4.03
C PHE A 50 14.21 7.53 2.85
N LEU A 51 13.92 8.13 1.69
CA LEU A 51 14.69 7.96 0.45
C LEU A 51 16.06 8.65 0.47
N GLN A 52 16.25 9.67 1.30
CA GLN A 52 17.55 10.35 1.48
C GLN A 52 18.64 9.47 2.12
N THR A 53 18.26 8.33 2.70
CA THR A 53 19.22 7.41 3.32
C THR A 53 19.41 6.18 2.40
N PRO A 54 20.57 6.00 1.75
CA PRO A 54 20.79 4.86 0.84
C PRO A 54 20.54 3.50 1.47
N LEU A 55 20.93 3.33 2.74
CA LEU A 55 20.69 2.09 3.49
C LEU A 55 19.20 1.76 3.65
N ASN A 56 18.32 2.76 3.67
CA ASN A 56 16.87 2.51 3.73
C ASN A 56 16.36 1.88 2.45
N ILE A 57 16.89 2.30 1.30
CA ILE A 57 16.54 1.76 -0.02
C ILE A 57 17.00 0.30 -0.13
N GLU A 58 18.23 0.00 0.32
CA GLU A 58 18.74 -1.38 0.36
C GLU A 58 17.88 -2.28 1.26
N ARG A 59 17.52 -1.80 2.45
CA ARG A 59 16.63 -2.50 3.37
C ARG A 59 15.24 -2.70 2.79
N LEU A 60 14.68 -1.69 2.11
CA LEU A 60 13.39 -1.79 1.44
C LEU A 60 13.41 -2.87 0.35
N LYS A 61 14.43 -2.87 -0.52
CA LYS A 61 14.63 -3.89 -1.56
C LYS A 61 14.63 -5.30 -0.96
N ALA A 62 15.38 -5.52 0.13
CA ALA A 62 15.43 -6.82 0.81
C ALA A 62 14.08 -7.19 1.45
N GLY A 63 13.45 -6.22 2.12
CA GLY A 63 12.19 -6.39 2.82
C GLY A 63 10.99 -6.73 1.91
N LEU A 64 10.99 -6.23 0.67
CA LEU A 64 9.96 -6.55 -0.32
C LEU A 64 9.89 -8.05 -0.65
N ALA A 65 10.98 -8.81 -0.49
CA ALA A 65 10.96 -10.27 -0.63
C ALA A 65 10.18 -10.98 0.50
N HIS A 66 9.80 -10.25 1.55
CA HIS A 66 9.16 -10.77 2.75
C HIS A 66 7.71 -10.29 2.93
N ILE A 67 7.13 -9.64 1.93
CA ILE A 67 5.68 -9.38 1.88
C ILE A 67 4.92 -10.62 1.37
N TYR A 68 3.64 -10.74 1.70
CA TYR A 68 2.79 -11.81 1.17
C TYR A 68 1.31 -11.45 1.24
N ILE A 69 0.54 -11.99 0.32
CA ILE A 69 -0.92 -11.85 0.34
C ILE A 69 -1.47 -12.72 1.46
N ALA A 70 -2.12 -12.08 2.42
CA ALA A 70 -2.78 -12.78 3.50
C ALA A 70 -4.02 -13.52 2.98
N THR A 71 -4.24 -14.71 3.50
CA THR A 71 -5.48 -15.47 3.25
C THR A 71 -6.68 -14.81 3.94
N GLU A 72 -7.89 -15.10 3.47
CA GLU A 72 -9.13 -14.64 4.12
C GLU A 72 -9.19 -15.04 5.62
N GLU A 73 -8.66 -16.21 5.97
CA GLU A 73 -8.60 -16.67 7.37
C GLU A 73 -7.63 -15.81 8.20
N GLU A 74 -6.44 -15.50 7.66
CA GLU A 74 -5.48 -14.62 8.32
C GLU A 74 -6.04 -13.21 8.49
N LEU A 75 -6.64 -12.64 7.44
CA LEU A 75 -7.31 -11.34 7.48
C LEU A 75 -8.45 -11.35 8.50
N GLY A 76 -9.27 -12.40 8.52
CA GLY A 76 -10.32 -12.59 9.53
C GLY A 76 -9.76 -12.65 10.96
N SER A 77 -8.64 -13.34 11.16
CA SER A 77 -7.93 -13.40 12.45
C SER A 77 -7.36 -12.04 12.87
N ILE A 78 -6.81 -11.29 11.93
CA ILE A 78 -6.33 -9.92 12.12
C ILE A 78 -7.51 -9.03 12.52
N HIS A 79 -8.59 -9.01 11.75
CA HIS A 79 -9.82 -8.26 12.05
C HIS A 79 -10.41 -8.61 13.42
N ALA A 80 -10.46 -9.89 13.78
CA ALA A 80 -10.95 -10.30 15.09
C ALA A 80 -10.07 -9.80 16.25
N LYS A 81 -8.74 -9.80 16.08
CA LYS A 81 -7.80 -9.23 17.06
C LYS A 81 -7.97 -7.73 17.21
N LEU A 82 -8.18 -7.03 16.10
CA LEU A 82 -8.42 -5.58 16.06
C LEU A 82 -9.69 -5.22 16.81
N ASP A 83 -10.81 -5.85 16.46
CA ASP A 83 -12.09 -5.63 17.11
C ASP A 83 -12.00 -5.89 18.63
N LYS A 84 -11.20 -6.89 19.04
CA LYS A 84 -10.97 -7.17 20.47
C LYS A 84 -10.15 -6.08 21.15
N ALA A 85 -9.08 -5.61 20.53
CA ALA A 85 -8.25 -4.53 21.05
C ALA A 85 -9.04 -3.23 21.16
N GLU A 86 -9.81 -2.88 20.14
CA GLU A 86 -10.70 -1.70 20.15
C GLU A 86 -11.72 -1.75 21.28
N ARG A 87 -12.37 -2.90 21.47
CA ARG A 87 -13.31 -3.09 22.59
C ARG A 87 -12.62 -2.88 23.95
N THR A 88 -11.38 -3.34 24.07
CA THR A 88 -10.59 -3.22 25.31
C THR A 88 -10.21 -1.76 25.56
N ASP A 89 -9.69 -1.06 24.54
CA ASP A 89 -9.29 0.35 24.62
C ASP A 89 -10.51 1.25 24.92
N ARG A 90 -11.65 0.99 24.28
CA ARG A 90 -12.91 1.70 24.55
C ARG A 90 -13.38 1.49 25.98
N GLN A 91 -13.42 0.25 26.47
CA GLN A 91 -13.83 -0.04 27.83
C GLN A 91 -12.93 0.68 28.85
N ALA A 92 -11.61 0.66 28.64
CA ALA A 92 -10.68 1.37 29.51
C ALA A 92 -10.91 2.90 29.50
N ALA A 93 -11.22 3.48 28.34
CA ALA A 93 -11.56 4.89 28.22
C ALA A 93 -12.89 5.24 28.94
N GLU A 94 -13.90 4.38 28.84
CA GLU A 94 -15.18 4.52 29.56
C GLU A 94 -14.98 4.44 31.08
N GLU A 95 -14.21 3.47 31.56
CA GLU A 95 -13.88 3.31 32.99
C GLU A 95 -13.09 4.52 33.54
N ALA A 96 -12.26 5.14 32.71
CA ALA A 96 -11.54 6.37 33.05
C ALA A 96 -12.41 7.64 32.95
N GLY A 97 -13.69 7.54 32.55
CA GLY A 97 -14.58 8.68 32.35
C GLY A 97 -14.22 9.55 31.14
N ASN A 98 -13.38 9.06 30.24
CA ASN A 98 -12.96 9.80 29.04
C ASN A 98 -13.93 9.51 27.88
N VAL A 99 -15.11 10.17 27.94
CA VAL A 99 -16.18 10.03 26.96
C VAL A 99 -15.70 10.32 25.54
N MET A 100 -14.74 11.24 25.38
CA MET A 100 -14.17 11.60 24.09
C MET A 100 -13.33 10.44 23.52
N ALA A 101 -12.41 9.87 24.29
CA ALA A 101 -11.62 8.71 23.85
C ALA A 101 -12.49 7.46 23.63
N ALA A 102 -13.54 7.26 24.42
CA ALA A 102 -14.48 6.15 24.26
C ALA A 102 -15.34 6.25 22.99
N SER A 103 -15.59 7.46 22.50
CA SER A 103 -16.38 7.73 21.29
C SER A 103 -15.52 7.95 20.04
N TYR A 104 -14.22 8.19 20.19
CA TYR A 104 -13.28 8.30 19.08
C TYR A 104 -12.98 6.90 18.51
N PHE A 105 -12.99 6.76 17.19
CA PHE A 105 -12.74 5.51 16.47
C PHE A 105 -11.35 4.93 16.83
N PRO A 106 -11.25 3.93 17.72
CA PRO A 106 -9.95 3.42 18.20
C PRO A 106 -9.23 2.56 17.15
N ARG A 107 -9.87 2.36 15.99
CA ARG A 107 -9.39 1.53 14.88
C ARG A 107 -7.95 1.84 14.51
N GLY A 108 -7.59 3.12 14.35
CA GLY A 108 -6.27 3.53 13.88
C GLY A 108 -5.12 3.05 14.76
N ASP A 109 -5.25 3.21 16.08
CA ASP A 109 -4.22 2.88 17.07
C ASP A 109 -4.13 1.37 17.33
N ALA A 110 -5.28 0.68 17.43
CA ALA A 110 -5.31 -0.78 17.55
C ALA A 110 -4.74 -1.46 16.30
N LEU A 111 -5.07 -0.93 15.12
CA LEU A 111 -4.55 -1.38 13.83
C LEU A 111 -3.05 -1.18 13.76
N ALA A 112 -2.52 0.00 14.06
CA ALA A 112 -1.07 0.24 14.08
C ALA A 112 -0.29 -0.69 15.04
N ARG A 113 -0.93 -1.20 16.11
CA ARG A 113 -0.31 -2.15 17.06
C ARG A 113 -0.32 -3.60 16.57
N ILE A 114 -1.31 -3.98 15.77
CA ILE A 114 -1.61 -5.38 15.42
C ILE A 114 -1.26 -5.69 13.97
N TYR A 115 -1.39 -4.71 13.09
CA TYR A 115 -1.28 -4.88 11.65
C TYR A 115 -0.63 -3.66 10.98
N PRO A 116 0.36 -3.89 10.10
CA PRO A 116 1.10 -2.79 9.50
C PRO A 116 0.28 -1.92 8.54
N LEU A 117 -0.86 -2.40 8.02
CA LEU A 117 -1.65 -1.68 7.01
C LEU A 117 -2.72 -0.76 7.61
N SER A 118 -2.45 -0.16 8.77
CA SER A 118 -3.36 0.84 9.31
C SER A 118 -3.52 2.02 8.36
N ARG A 119 -4.73 2.60 8.31
CA ARG A 119 -4.95 3.87 7.61
C ARG A 119 -4.06 5.01 8.15
N ASP A 120 -3.56 4.88 9.38
CA ASP A 120 -2.64 5.83 10.00
C ASP A 120 -1.15 5.48 9.71
N THR A 121 -0.87 4.36 9.02
CA THR A 121 0.49 3.98 8.61
C THR A 121 1.04 4.95 7.56
N GLY A 122 0.27 5.19 6.48
CA GLY A 122 0.71 6.04 5.37
C GLY A 122 2.12 5.67 4.89
N ALA A 123 2.99 6.67 4.72
CA ALA A 123 4.37 6.51 4.26
C ALA A 123 5.26 5.64 5.16
N LYS A 124 4.88 5.41 6.43
CA LYS A 124 5.65 4.54 7.34
C LYS A 124 5.68 3.08 6.88
N ILE A 125 4.83 2.70 5.93
CA ILE A 125 4.88 1.38 5.30
C ILE A 125 6.26 1.08 4.71
N LEU A 126 6.97 2.09 4.21
CA LEU A 126 8.32 1.93 3.66
C LEU A 126 9.29 1.38 4.72
N GLU A 127 9.25 1.96 5.93
CA GLU A 127 10.10 1.48 7.03
C GLU A 127 9.63 0.13 7.58
N ILE A 128 8.32 -0.11 7.62
CA ILE A 128 7.78 -1.42 8.04
C ILE A 128 8.27 -2.52 7.10
N VAL A 129 8.17 -2.32 5.79
CA VAL A 129 8.64 -3.29 4.80
C VAL A 129 10.15 -3.42 4.86
N ALA A 130 10.89 -2.32 5.00
CA ALA A 130 12.34 -2.36 5.16
C ALA A 130 12.83 -3.14 6.41
N GLN A 131 11.96 -3.35 7.40
CA GLN A 131 12.24 -4.17 8.58
C GLN A 131 11.73 -5.62 8.47
N ALA A 132 11.07 -5.99 7.37
CA ALA A 132 10.51 -7.32 7.17
C ALA A 132 11.61 -8.37 7.01
N THR A 133 11.41 -9.53 7.61
CA THR A 133 12.33 -10.68 7.51
C THR A 133 11.56 -11.96 7.21
N ALA A 134 12.27 -13.07 6.99
CA ALA A 134 11.66 -14.37 6.78
C ALA A 134 10.80 -14.82 7.99
N GLU A 135 11.20 -14.45 9.21
CA GLU A 135 10.48 -14.75 10.46
C GLU A 135 9.37 -13.75 10.76
N LYS A 136 9.51 -12.51 10.27
CA LYS A 136 8.56 -11.42 10.49
C LYS A 136 8.12 -10.82 9.16
N ARG A 137 7.33 -11.61 8.44
CA ARG A 137 6.76 -11.24 7.14
C ARG A 137 5.67 -10.19 7.30
N VAL A 138 5.47 -9.40 6.25
CA VAL A 138 4.43 -8.37 6.19
C VAL A 138 3.24 -8.90 5.39
N PRO A 139 2.12 -9.24 6.06
CA PRO A 139 0.87 -9.56 5.36
C PRO A 139 0.31 -8.33 4.64
N VAL A 140 -0.17 -8.52 3.42
CA VAL A 140 -0.87 -7.52 2.60
C VAL A 140 -2.22 -8.05 2.13
N GLU A 141 -3.19 -7.17 1.95
CA GLU A 141 -4.48 -7.46 1.34
C GLU A 141 -4.47 -7.04 -0.12
N LEU A 142 -5.09 -7.83 -0.99
CA LEU A 142 -5.27 -7.47 -2.39
C LEU A 142 -6.54 -6.63 -2.54
N ASP A 143 -6.37 -5.36 -2.88
CA ASP A 143 -7.45 -4.44 -3.20
C ASP A 143 -7.21 -3.82 -4.58
N GLU A 144 -7.92 -4.37 -5.56
CA GLU A 144 -7.78 -4.04 -6.97
C GLU A 144 -8.33 -2.66 -7.31
N GLU A 145 -9.41 -2.28 -6.63
CA GLU A 145 -10.18 -1.08 -6.91
C GLU A 145 -9.57 0.15 -6.21
N PHE A 146 -8.68 -0.07 -5.23
CA PHE A 146 -8.07 0.99 -4.41
C PHE A 146 -7.37 2.09 -5.22
N VAL A 147 -6.67 1.74 -6.30
CA VAL A 147 -5.96 2.75 -7.13
C VAL A 147 -6.91 3.79 -7.73
N HIS A 148 -8.19 3.44 -7.83
CA HIS A 148 -9.25 4.25 -8.40
C HIS A 148 -10.20 4.83 -7.35
N ASP A 149 -9.96 4.59 -6.06
CA ASP A 149 -10.60 5.35 -4.96
C ASP A 149 -9.89 6.71 -4.79
N ILE A 150 -9.86 7.44 -5.90
CA ILE A 150 -9.22 8.76 -6.05
C ILE A 150 -9.98 9.88 -5.31
N LEU A 151 -11.26 9.65 -4.97
CA LEU A 151 -12.07 10.60 -4.22
C LEU A 151 -11.53 10.84 -2.80
N SER A 152 -10.75 9.90 -2.27
CA SER A 152 -10.18 9.94 -0.93
C SER A 152 -8.67 10.26 -0.90
N CYS A 153 -8.05 10.43 -2.08
CA CYS A 153 -6.59 10.54 -2.24
C CYS A 153 -6.21 11.78 -3.05
N GLU A 154 -6.12 12.94 -2.39
CA GLU A 154 -5.66 14.18 -3.05
C GLU A 154 -4.20 14.09 -3.53
N TRP A 155 -3.39 13.24 -2.89
CA TRP A 155 -1.95 13.07 -3.17
C TRP A 155 -1.59 11.59 -3.29
N ALA A 156 -0.76 11.25 -4.28
CA ALA A 156 -0.22 9.91 -4.47
C ALA A 156 1.28 9.97 -4.80
N TYR A 157 2.08 9.18 -4.07
CA TYR A 157 3.52 9.11 -4.25
C TYR A 157 3.90 7.73 -4.78
N VAL A 158 4.58 7.70 -5.92
CA VAL A 158 5.09 6.45 -6.50
C VAL A 158 6.60 6.42 -6.31
N VAL A 159 7.07 5.42 -5.56
CA VAL A 159 8.51 5.14 -5.37
C VAL A 159 8.90 4.03 -6.33
N ASP A 160 9.60 4.39 -7.40
CA ASP A 160 10.15 3.44 -8.37
C ASP A 160 11.60 3.13 -7.99
N ILE A 161 11.79 1.97 -7.38
CA ILE A 161 13.06 1.55 -6.83
C ILE A 161 14.05 1.10 -7.92
N ASP A 162 13.54 0.61 -9.04
CA ASP A 162 14.36 0.12 -10.15
C ASP A 162 14.82 1.28 -11.03
N ALA A 163 13.97 2.28 -11.25
CA ALA A 163 14.33 3.52 -11.93
C ALA A 163 14.98 4.57 -11.01
N GLU A 164 14.95 4.35 -9.70
CA GLU A 164 15.40 5.30 -8.67
C GLU A 164 14.69 6.67 -8.76
N LEU A 165 13.36 6.62 -8.89
CA LEU A 165 12.50 7.79 -9.04
C LEU A 165 11.47 7.90 -7.91
N LEU A 166 11.16 9.14 -7.54
CA LEU A 166 9.96 9.51 -6.81
C LEU A 166 9.06 10.33 -7.74
N GLU A 167 7.87 9.84 -8.01
CA GLU A 167 6.82 10.58 -8.70
C GLU A 167 5.81 11.08 -7.68
N VAL A 168 5.48 12.36 -7.78
CA VAL A 168 4.48 13.02 -6.95
C VAL A 168 3.30 13.36 -7.85
N ASN A 169 2.14 12.80 -7.51
CA ASN A 169 0.88 13.01 -8.20
C ASN A 169 -0.08 13.72 -7.26
N CYS A 170 -0.91 14.61 -7.79
CA CYS A 170 -1.91 15.35 -7.04
C CYS A 170 -3.15 15.55 -7.90
N SER A 171 -4.33 15.40 -7.30
CA SER A 171 -5.61 15.43 -8.02
C SER A 171 -5.70 14.36 -9.12
N VAL A 172 -6.66 14.52 -10.01
CA VAL A 172 -6.97 13.59 -11.10
C VAL A 172 -7.15 14.33 -12.41
N GLU A 173 -6.76 13.68 -13.50
CA GLU A 173 -6.92 14.16 -14.86
C GLU A 173 -7.54 13.10 -15.75
N PRO A 174 -8.22 13.49 -16.85
CA PRO A 174 -8.69 12.53 -17.83
C PRO A 174 -7.53 11.75 -18.46
N GLU A 175 -7.71 10.46 -18.72
CA GLU A 175 -6.76 9.62 -19.46
C GLU A 175 -6.70 10.06 -20.94
N TYR A 176 -5.48 10.26 -21.48
CA TYR A 176 -5.25 10.63 -22.89
C TYR A 176 -3.88 10.14 -23.36
N ASP A 177 -3.63 10.10 -24.68
CA ASP A 177 -2.32 9.74 -25.25
C ASP A 177 -1.21 10.67 -24.70
N GLY A 178 -0.44 10.18 -23.73
CA GLY A 178 0.58 10.94 -23.01
C GLY A 178 0.39 11.03 -21.49
N THR A 179 -0.74 10.58 -20.94
CA THR A 179 -0.86 10.33 -19.50
C THR A 179 0.04 9.17 -19.07
N SER A 180 0.34 9.09 -17.77
CA SER A 180 1.21 8.05 -17.23
C SER A 180 0.70 6.65 -17.57
N GLU A 181 1.50 5.89 -18.35
CA GLU A 181 1.21 4.49 -18.69
C GLU A 181 1.15 3.58 -17.45
N ARG A 182 1.61 4.06 -16.28
CA ARG A 182 1.66 3.27 -15.03
C ARG A 182 0.28 2.85 -14.54
N PHE A 183 -0.74 3.65 -14.81
CA PHE A 183 -2.11 3.42 -14.34
C PHE A 183 -3.00 2.79 -15.43
N GLU A 184 -2.47 2.59 -16.64
CA GLU A 184 -3.21 1.95 -17.74
C GLU A 184 -3.58 0.50 -17.39
N GLY A 185 -4.84 0.14 -17.67
CA GLY A 185 -5.30 -1.25 -17.55
C GLY A 185 -5.45 -1.79 -16.12
N VAL A 186 -5.37 -0.93 -15.08
CA VAL A 186 -5.69 -1.36 -13.71
C VAL A 186 -7.22 -1.43 -13.53
N HIS A 187 -7.73 -2.55 -13.04
CA HIS A 187 -9.17 -2.78 -12.82
C HIS A 187 -9.74 -1.83 -11.75
N GLY A 188 -10.98 -1.33 -11.94
CA GLY A 188 -11.70 -0.51 -10.93
C GLY A 188 -11.88 0.98 -11.27
N ALA A 189 -11.38 1.46 -12.42
CA ALA A 189 -11.44 2.87 -12.79
C ALA A 189 -12.88 3.40 -12.88
N GLU A 190 -13.12 4.59 -12.31
CA GLU A 190 -14.00 5.53 -13.02
C GLU A 190 -13.38 5.73 -14.40
N LYS A 191 -14.00 5.13 -15.41
CA LYS A 191 -13.41 4.95 -16.73
C LYS A 191 -12.86 6.28 -17.26
N GLY A 192 -11.53 6.38 -17.37
CA GLY A 192 -10.82 7.50 -18.00
C GLY A 192 -10.38 8.62 -17.06
N MET A 193 -10.18 8.39 -15.76
CA MET A 193 -9.48 9.31 -14.86
C MET A 193 -8.24 8.64 -14.24
N VAL A 194 -7.13 9.38 -14.14
CA VAL A 194 -5.86 8.91 -13.55
C VAL A 194 -5.26 9.98 -12.63
N PRO A 195 -4.39 9.60 -11.66
CA PRO A 195 -3.65 10.58 -10.88
C PRO A 195 -2.82 11.51 -11.77
N SER A 196 -2.93 12.83 -11.57
CA SER A 196 -2.19 13.81 -12.38
C SER A 196 -0.76 13.97 -11.86
N LEU A 197 0.22 13.76 -12.73
CA LEU A 197 1.65 13.84 -12.40
C LEU A 197 2.09 15.30 -12.23
N ILE A 198 2.54 15.66 -11.03
CA ILE A 198 3.09 16.99 -10.74
C ILE A 198 4.58 17.04 -11.02
N ARG A 199 5.31 16.02 -10.58
CA ARG A 199 6.77 16.01 -10.67
C ARG A 199 7.37 14.62 -10.57
N THR A 200 8.49 14.42 -11.26
CA THR A 200 9.39 13.29 -11.12
C THR A 200 10.73 13.77 -10.60
N LEU A 201 11.26 13.13 -9.56
CA LEU A 201 12.56 13.43 -8.95
C LEU A 201 13.41 12.16 -8.92
N THR A 202 14.68 12.24 -9.29
CA THR A 202 15.60 11.11 -9.09
C THR A 202 16.02 11.02 -7.63
N PHE A 203 16.41 9.84 -7.15
CA PHE A 203 16.96 9.69 -5.79
C PHE A 203 18.21 10.56 -5.57
N SER A 204 18.97 10.83 -6.63
CA SER A 204 20.10 11.77 -6.60
C SER A 204 19.64 13.21 -6.35
N ASP A 205 18.53 13.65 -6.97
CA ASP A 205 17.95 14.98 -6.70
C ASP A 205 17.50 15.07 -5.24
N LEU A 206 16.84 14.02 -4.74
CA LEU A 206 16.32 13.96 -3.37
C LEU A 206 17.43 14.05 -2.31
N ALA A 207 18.61 13.49 -2.57
CA ALA A 207 19.71 13.40 -1.61
C ALA A 207 20.19 14.77 -1.08
N THR A 208 19.96 15.84 -1.83
CA THR A 208 20.37 17.21 -1.46
C THR A 208 19.20 18.15 -1.19
N LEU A 209 17.97 17.69 -1.42
CA LEU A 209 16.78 18.52 -1.37
C LEU A 209 16.34 18.77 0.07
N SER A 210 16.24 20.03 0.48
CA SER A 210 15.69 20.37 1.80
C SER A 210 14.18 20.19 1.84
N LYS A 211 13.61 20.04 3.05
CA LYS A 211 12.14 20.01 3.25
C LYS A 211 11.45 21.21 2.58
N SER A 212 12.00 22.40 2.73
CA SER A 212 11.39 23.64 2.23
C SER A 212 11.48 23.78 0.71
N GLU A 213 12.49 23.17 0.07
CA GLU A 213 12.57 23.10 -1.39
C GLU A 213 11.63 22.02 -1.93
N PHE A 214 11.54 20.88 -1.23
CA PHE A 214 10.58 19.83 -1.56
C PHE A 214 9.15 20.35 -1.51
N ILE A 215 8.73 21.03 -0.43
CA ILE A 215 7.36 21.58 -0.34
C ILE A 215 7.10 22.57 -1.47
N ARG A 216 7.99 23.55 -1.67
CA ARG A 216 7.83 24.58 -2.73
C ARG A 216 7.79 23.99 -4.14
N ALA A 217 8.47 22.87 -4.38
CA ALA A 217 8.46 22.21 -5.68
C ALA A 217 7.12 21.54 -6.03
N HIS A 218 6.20 21.40 -5.06
CA HIS A 218 4.92 20.72 -5.22
C HIS A 218 3.73 21.59 -4.77
N GLU A 219 3.93 22.86 -4.41
CA GLU A 219 2.82 23.80 -4.24
C GLU A 219 2.18 24.05 -5.62
N PRO A 220 0.84 23.90 -5.79
CA PRO A 220 0.20 24.25 -7.03
C PRO A 220 0.42 25.74 -7.33
N GLU A 221 0.82 26.07 -8.57
CA GLU A 221 0.91 27.46 -9.00
C GLU A 221 -0.48 28.11 -8.86
N SER A 222 -0.58 29.12 -7.99
CA SER A 222 -1.80 29.88 -7.71
C SER A 222 -2.21 30.81 -8.84
#